data_AF-A0AAP9N2K6-F1
#
_entry.id   AF-A0AAP9N2K6-F1
#
_cell.length_a   1.000
_cell.length_b   1.000
_cell.length_c   1.000
_cell.angle_alpha   90.00
_cell.angle_beta   90.00
_cell.angle_gamma   90.00
#
_symmetry.space_group_name_H-M   'P 1'
#
loop_
_entity.id
_entity.type
_entity.pdbx_description
1 polymer ?
#
loop_
_entity_poly.entity_id
_entity_poly.type
_entity_poly.pdbx_seq_one_letter_code
_entity_poly.pdbx_strand_id
1 'polypeptide(L)' 'MEYKKGTLAMLEWRSRFLAEGALDEQGYDQALRDALVLEQAGVISTAEWIELVKLANTALLVVR' A
#
# COMPACT_ATOMS: atom_id res chain seq x y z
N MET A 1 11.23 -10.91 -15.83
CA MET A 1 11.46 -9.50 -15.43
C MET A 1 10.37 -8.95 -14.49
N GLU A 2 9.45 -9.79 -13.99
CA GLU A 2 8.28 -9.34 -13.20
C GLU A 2 8.59 -9.03 -11.72
N TYR A 3 9.53 -9.77 -11.10
CA TYR A 3 9.91 -9.56 -9.70
C TYR A 3 10.39 -8.12 -9.39
N LYS A 4 11.14 -7.51 -10.33
CA LYS A 4 11.62 -6.13 -10.18
C LYS A 4 10.48 -5.10 -10.23
N LYS A 5 9.41 -5.40 -10.97
CA LYS A 5 8.27 -4.49 -11.15
C LYS A 5 7.42 -4.43 -9.88
N GLY A 6 7.16 -5.57 -9.25
CA GLY A 6 6.45 -5.62 -7.96
C GLY A 6 7.20 -4.89 -6.85
N THR A 7 8.51 -5.11 -6.73
CA THR A 7 9.33 -4.42 -5.71
C THR A 7 9.33 -2.90 -5.88
N LEU A 8 9.42 -2.40 -7.12
CA LEU A 8 9.36 -0.97 -7.41
C LEU A 8 7.98 -0.40 -7.09
N ALA A 9 6.90 -1.07 -7.52
CA ALA A 9 5.54 -0.63 -7.23
C ALA A 9 5.27 -0.56 -5.71
N MET A 10 5.75 -1.53 -4.93
CA MET A 10 5.65 -1.49 -3.47
C MET A 10 6.47 -0.35 -2.85
N LEU A 11 7.63 0.00 -3.42
CA LEU A 11 8.41 1.15 -2.95
C LEU A 11 7.69 2.48 -3.26
N GLU A 12 7.17 2.62 -4.47
CA GLU A 12 6.40 3.80 -4.88
C GLU A 12 5.13 3.97 -4.02
N TRP A 13 4.39 2.88 -3.80
CA TRP A 13 3.21 2.89 -2.94
C TRP A 13 3.56 3.35 -1.51
N ARG A 14 4.62 2.79 -0.91
CA ARG A 14 5.07 3.18 0.44
C ARG A 14 5.50 4.64 0.49
N SER A 15 6.22 5.12 -0.52
CA SER A 15 6.61 6.52 -0.61
C SER A 15 5.43 7.46 -0.78
N ARG A 16 4.36 7.01 -1.44
CA ARG A 16 3.15 7.82 -1.68
C ARG A 16 2.30 7.96 -0.42
N PHE A 17 2.06 6.85 0.29
CA PHE A 17 1.09 6.81 1.38
C PHE A 17 1.73 6.88 2.77
N LEU A 18 2.98 6.44 2.93
CA LEU A 18 3.61 6.28 4.24
C LEU A 18 4.80 7.22 4.48
N ALA A 19 5.05 8.21 3.60
CA ALA A 19 6.16 9.14 3.77
C ALA A 19 6.07 9.95 5.07
N GLU A 20 4.86 10.34 5.48
CA GLU A 20 4.62 11.09 6.72
C GLU A 20 4.42 10.18 7.94
N GLY A 21 4.44 8.86 7.74
CA GLY A 21 4.35 7.84 8.81
C GLY A 21 2.96 7.64 9.41
N ALA A 22 1.98 8.44 8.99
CA ALA A 22 0.62 8.45 9.51
C ALA A 22 -0.40 8.65 8.38
N LEU A 23 -1.53 7.95 8.46
CA LEU A 23 -2.64 8.06 7.53
C LEU A 23 -3.90 8.49 8.29
N ASP A 24 -4.60 9.51 7.79
CA ASP A 24 -5.99 9.74 8.18
C ASP A 24 -6.92 8.71 7.49
N GLU A 25 -8.22 8.72 7.83
CA GLU A 25 -9.18 7.75 7.29
C GLU A 25 -9.27 7.82 5.75
N GLN A 26 -9.16 9.00 5.16
CA GLN A 26 -9.24 9.19 3.71
C GLN A 26 -7.97 8.68 3.02
N GLY A 27 -6.80 9.01 3.55
CA GLY A 27 -5.52 8.52 3.08
C GLY A 27 -5.42 7.01 3.19
N TYR A 28 -5.96 6.44 4.27
CA TYR A 28 -6.07 4.99 4.45
C TYR A 28 -6.96 4.33 3.40
N ASP A 29 -8.19 4.82 3.16
CA ASP A 29 -9.07 4.28 2.12
C ASP A 29 -8.42 4.36 0.73
N GLN A 30 -7.76 5.48 0.44
CA GLN A 30 -7.06 5.69 -0.83
C GLN A 30 -5.87 4.72 -0.98
N ALA A 31 -5.12 4.47 0.10
CA ALA A 31 -4.00 3.53 0.11
C ALA A 31 -4.46 2.08 -0.16
N LEU A 32 -5.59 1.67 0.44
CA LEU A 32 -6.18 0.35 0.21
C LEU A 32 -6.66 0.16 -1.23
N ARG A 33 -7.33 1.16 -1.80
CA ARG A 33 -7.80 1.11 -3.20
C ARG A 33 -6.64 1.03 -4.17
N ASP A 34 -5.59 1.82 -3.97
CA ASP A 34 -4.40 1.81 -4.83
C ASP A 34 -3.69 0.44 -4.75
N ALA A 35 -3.51 -0.11 -3.55
CA ALA A 35 -2.94 -1.44 -3.35
C ALA A 35 -3.77 -2.54 -4.05
N LEU A 36 -5.10 -2.45 -4.00
CA LEU A 36 -6.00 -3.39 -4.67
C LEU A 36 -5.88 -3.31 -6.20
N VAL A 37 -5.75 -2.10 -6.76
CA VAL A 37 -5.53 -1.92 -8.20
C VAL A 37 -4.22 -2.56 -8.66
N LEU A 38 -3.14 -2.42 -7.86
CA LEU A 38 -1.85 -3.06 -8.16
C LEU A 38 -1.95 -4.58 -8.20
N GLU A 39 -2.71 -5.18 -7.28
CA GLU A 39 -2.94 -6.63 -7.22
C GLU A 39 -3.79 -7.12 -8.38
N GLN A 40 -4.92 -6.46 -8.67
CA GLN A 40 -5.80 -6.81 -9.79
C GLN A 40 -5.11 -6.66 -11.16
N ALA A 41 -4.17 -5.72 -11.27
CA ALA A 41 -3.36 -5.54 -12.47
C ALA A 41 -2.21 -6.57 -12.59
N GLY A 42 -2.07 -7.48 -11.61
CA GLY A 42 -0.99 -8.47 -11.54
C GLY A 42 0.40 -7.85 -11.35
N VAL A 43 0.48 -6.60 -10.90
CA VAL A 43 1.76 -5.90 -10.66
C VAL A 43 2.41 -6.39 -9.38
N ILE A 44 1.61 -6.71 -8.37
CA ILE A 44 2.01 -7.35 -7.13
C ILE A 44 1.17 -8.61 -6.91
N SER A 45 1.72 -9.57 -6.19
CA SER A 45 1.00 -10.76 -5.73
C SER A 45 0.03 -10.44 -4.59
N THR A 46 -0.92 -11.34 -4.35
CA THR A 46 -1.84 -11.25 -3.21
C THR A 46 -1.10 -11.21 -1.87
N ALA A 47 0.05 -11.90 -1.74
CA ALA A 47 0.86 -11.85 -0.53
C ALA A 47 1.48 -10.46 -0.30
N GLU A 48 2.00 -9.83 -1.35
CA GLU A 48 2.53 -8.46 -1.30
C GLU A 48 1.42 -7.44 -1.00
N TRP A 49 0.23 -7.62 -1.58
CA TRP A 49 -0.94 -6.80 -1.26
C TRP A 49 -1.30 -6.88 0.24
N ILE A 50 -1.33 -8.08 0.83
CA ILE A 50 -1.56 -8.26 2.27
C ILE A 50 -0.54 -7.48 3.10
N GLU A 51 0.73 -7.48 2.71
CA GLU A 51 1.76 -6.70 3.40
C GLU A 51 1.53 -5.18 3.29
N LEU A 52 1.10 -4.67 2.13
CA LEU A 52 0.73 -3.25 1.99
C LEU A 52 -0.47 -2.88 2.88
N VAL A 53 -1.49 -3.75 2.95
CA VAL A 53 -2.66 -3.55 3.83
C VAL A 53 -2.22 -3.50 5.30
N LYS A 54 -1.36 -4.43 5.76
CA LYS A 54 -0.83 -4.40 7.14
C LYS A 54 -0.07 -3.12 7.46
N LEU A 55 0.71 -2.61 6.50
CA LEU A 55 1.42 -1.34 6.65
C LEU A 55 0.46 -0.16 6.76
N ALA A 56 -0.57 -0.09 5.90
CA ALA A 56 -1.62 0.92 5.98
C ALA A 56 -2.34 0.89 7.34
N ASN A 57 -2.69 -0.30 7.83
CA ASN A 57 -3.37 -0.48 9.13
C ASN A 57 -2.51 0.02 10.29
N THR A 58 -1.20 -0.17 10.21
CA THR A 58 -0.25 0.27 11.24
C THR A 58 -0.06 1.78 11.22
N ALA A 59 -0.14 2.40 10.03
CA ALA A 59 -0.01 3.84 9.85
C ALA A 59 -1.31 4.61 10.10
N LEU A 60 -2.47 3.94 10.15
CA LEU A 60 -3.74 4.60 10.42
C LEU A 60 -3.69 5.29 11.79
N LEU A 61 -3.84 6.61 11.77
CA LEU A 61 -3.98 7.41 12.98
C LEU A 61 -5.23 6.93 13.71
N VAL A 62 -5.01 6.34 14.89
CA VAL A 62 -6.11 6.00 15.77
C VAL A 62 -6.75 7.31 16.23
N VAL A 63 -7.91 7.64 15.66
CA VAL A 63 -8.83 8.61 16.27
C VAL A 63 -9.22 7.99 17.61
N ARG A 64 -8.57 8.45 18.68
CA ARG A 64 -8.94 8.13 20.06
C ARG A 64 -10.14 8.96 20.50
#